data_AF-A0A1Y6CB75-F1
#
_entry.id   AF-A0A1Y6CB75-F1
#
_cell.length_a   1.000
_cell.length_b   1.000
_cell.length_c   1.000
_cell.angle_alpha   90.00
_cell.angle_beta   90.00
_cell.angle_gamma   90.00
#
_symmetry.space_group_name_H-M   'P 1'
#
loop_
_entity.id
_entity.type
_entity.pdbx_description
1 polymer ?
#
loop_
_entity_poly.entity_id
_entity_poly.type
_entity_poly.pdbx_seq_one_letter_code
_entity_poly.pdbx_strand_id
1 'polypeptide(L)'
;MERNDLHNLELALGIQSPWAIKSLDINEQQKVFELALELQDKKRLFGLFDANKKTSNKELVAGRWRYMSIGSYSCVVKAQVPKSAVTQGAFLSRSLIGQQAFLGDPLRPYSNYLRQQVALAQIKGTDPGVIAELYRIDGSTMSTILEDIQKAAADSRGLAYLPTEVDAAWDSILSDQLFVRTNMLPLKFLVSKLKLAASKTNSPDEMLALKVELRQFFIEHASQLDHEIEQICGITSERLQQRARAVKSKQRLVLPALKSPVWLDLLSGRLSLNSQSIPLNLLISRQRTAFVQGHNKEEKIEAIETLRDYFRKNYRQLKPELLLLNRAMDIRQKNKLSLPDPEHKVWQRILEDDTFVPSNHIAYKLLLAKLRAQVMKKPDPVIKLEAAQRIRDFLSQNRRSMREEMGVLLKQIAAV
;
A
#
# COMPACT_ATOMS: atom_id res chain seq x y z
N MET A 1 6.13 -6.47 -40.55
CA MET A 1 7.17 -6.35 -39.52
C MET A 1 8.04 -7.57 -39.61
N GLU A 2 9.33 -7.38 -39.85
CA GLU A 2 10.29 -8.47 -40.00
C GLU A 2 10.57 -9.10 -38.63
N ARG A 3 10.99 -10.37 -38.60
CA ARG A 3 11.25 -11.11 -37.34
C ARG A 3 12.33 -10.45 -36.47
N ASN A 4 13.23 -9.67 -37.07
CA ASN A 4 14.24 -8.87 -36.36
C ASN A 4 13.64 -7.67 -35.61
N ASP A 5 12.55 -7.07 -36.12
CA ASP A 5 11.88 -5.93 -35.46
C ASP A 5 11.22 -6.37 -34.15
N LEU A 6 10.65 -7.59 -34.15
CA LEU A 6 10.00 -8.16 -32.97
C LEU A 6 11.01 -8.49 -31.88
N HIS A 7 12.20 -8.99 -32.23
CA HIS A 7 13.24 -9.28 -31.24
C HIS A 7 13.78 -8.02 -30.57
N ASN A 8 14.02 -6.94 -31.34
CA ASN A 8 14.40 -5.65 -30.76
C ASN A 8 13.31 -5.09 -29.84
N LEU A 9 12.03 -5.29 -30.21
CA LEU A 9 10.91 -4.90 -29.38
C LEU A 9 10.82 -5.75 -28.10
N GLU A 10 11.08 -7.05 -28.16
CA GLU A 10 11.18 -7.93 -26.99
C GLU A 10 12.22 -7.41 -26.00
N LEU A 11 13.43 -7.11 -26.49
CA LEU A 11 14.52 -6.56 -25.68
C LEU A 11 14.14 -5.22 -25.04
N ALA A 12 13.57 -4.30 -25.82
CA ALA A 12 13.15 -2.98 -25.33
C ALA A 12 12.06 -3.08 -24.24
N LEU A 13 11.21 -4.12 -24.30
CA LEU A 13 10.15 -4.36 -23.33
C LEU A 13 10.57 -5.27 -22.17
N GLY A 14 11.81 -5.78 -22.18
CA GLY A 14 12.28 -6.76 -21.21
C GLY A 14 11.54 -8.10 -21.30
N ILE A 15 11.02 -8.44 -22.48
CA ILE A 15 10.45 -9.76 -22.76
C ILE A 15 11.62 -10.71 -23.00
N GLN A 16 11.64 -11.81 -22.26
CA GLN A 16 12.71 -12.80 -22.31
C GLN A 16 12.14 -14.20 -22.40
N SER A 17 12.98 -15.12 -22.89
CA SER A 17 12.73 -16.55 -22.84
C SER A 17 12.19 -16.97 -21.46
N PRO A 18 11.13 -17.81 -21.39
CA PRO A 18 10.52 -18.54 -22.50
C PRO A 18 9.45 -17.76 -23.28
N TRP A 19 9.25 -16.48 -23.02
CA TRP A 19 8.22 -15.68 -23.69
C TRP A 19 8.72 -15.07 -24.99
N ALA A 20 7.85 -15.00 -25.99
CA ALA A 20 8.07 -14.28 -27.23
C ALA A 20 6.81 -13.58 -27.71
N ILE A 21 6.97 -12.52 -28.51
CA ILE A 21 5.87 -11.81 -29.13
C ILE A 21 5.32 -12.66 -30.28
N LYS A 22 4.08 -13.11 -30.13
CA LYS A 22 3.33 -13.82 -31.17
C LYS A 22 2.75 -12.85 -32.19
N SER A 23 2.12 -11.80 -31.71
CA SER A 23 1.50 -10.79 -32.55
C SER A 23 1.47 -9.43 -31.86
N LEU A 24 1.49 -8.38 -32.66
CA LEU A 24 1.34 -7.00 -32.25
C LEU A 24 0.16 -6.40 -33.00
N ASP A 25 -0.74 -5.74 -32.26
CA ASP A 25 -1.85 -4.97 -32.79
C ASP A 25 -1.75 -3.52 -32.27
N ILE A 26 -2.04 -2.55 -33.14
CA ILE A 26 -1.88 -1.12 -32.83
C ILE A 26 -3.23 -0.45 -33.07
N ASN A 27 -3.85 0.00 -31.98
CA ASN A 27 -5.05 0.81 -32.04
C ASN A 27 -4.68 2.30 -32.00
N GLU A 28 -4.60 2.91 -33.18
CA GLU A 28 -4.26 4.33 -33.34
C GLU A 28 -5.26 5.29 -32.68
N GLN A 29 -6.56 4.95 -32.72
CA GLN A 29 -7.62 5.80 -32.16
C GLN A 29 -7.54 5.85 -30.63
N GLN A 30 -7.33 4.69 -30.01
CA GLN A 30 -7.22 4.58 -28.56
C GLN A 30 -5.79 4.80 -28.05
N LYS A 31 -4.81 4.92 -28.96
CA LYS A 31 -3.38 4.96 -28.68
C LYS A 31 -2.94 3.79 -27.80
N VAL A 32 -3.29 2.57 -28.21
CA VAL A 32 -2.97 1.33 -27.48
C VAL A 32 -2.10 0.42 -28.35
N PHE A 33 -0.99 -0.05 -27.80
CA PHE A 33 -0.21 -1.18 -28.32
C PHE A 33 -0.64 -2.45 -27.62
N GLU A 34 -1.20 -3.43 -28.34
CA GLU A 34 -1.56 -4.73 -27.80
C GLU A 34 -0.58 -5.81 -28.25
N LEU A 35 0.08 -6.44 -27.28
CA LEU A 35 1.04 -7.52 -27.51
C LEU A 35 0.43 -8.84 -27.06
N ALA A 36 0.38 -9.82 -27.95
CA ALA A 36 0.10 -11.20 -27.59
C ALA A 36 1.42 -11.95 -27.42
N LEU A 37 1.63 -12.54 -26.25
CA LEU A 37 2.81 -13.34 -25.94
C LEU A 37 2.48 -14.82 -25.94
N GLU A 38 3.43 -15.63 -26.38
CA GLU A 38 3.38 -17.08 -26.28
C GLU A 38 4.63 -17.65 -25.61
N LEU A 39 4.50 -18.83 -25.02
CA LEU A 39 5.62 -19.58 -24.50
C LEU A 39 6.28 -20.33 -25.66
N GLN A 40 7.52 -20.01 -25.97
CA GLN A 40 8.34 -20.79 -26.88
C GLN A 40 8.78 -22.08 -26.18
N ASP A 41 8.33 -23.22 -26.69
CA ASP A 41 8.92 -24.49 -26.33
C ASP A 41 10.36 -24.51 -26.84
N LYS A 42 11.33 -24.49 -25.92
CA LYS A 42 12.72 -24.79 -26.26
C LYS A 42 12.72 -26.23 -26.81
N LYS A 43 12.83 -26.37 -28.14
CA LYS A 43 13.12 -27.66 -28.77
C LYS A 43 14.34 -28.21 -28.05
N ARG A 44 14.14 -29.30 -27.30
CA ARG A 44 15.17 -30.01 -26.54
C ARG A 44 16.22 -30.53 -27.51
N LEU A 45 17.22 -29.72 -27.82
CA LEU A 45 18.43 -30.17 -28.48
C LEU A 45 19.34 -30.71 -27.36
N PHE A 46 19.51 -32.04 -27.34
CA PHE A 46 20.32 -32.87 -26.42
C PHE A 46 19.66 -33.35 -25.10
N GLY A 47 19.53 -34.68 -24.94
CA GLY A 47 19.41 -35.34 -23.62
C GLY A 47 18.41 -36.50 -23.51
N LEU A 48 18.89 -37.71 -23.74
CA LEU A 48 18.19 -39.02 -23.70
C LEU A 48 17.74 -39.52 -22.30
N PHE A 49 17.48 -38.66 -21.31
CA PHE A 49 17.18 -39.07 -19.93
C PHE A 49 16.08 -38.26 -19.23
N ASP A 50 14.94 -38.05 -19.88
CA ASP A 50 13.77 -37.54 -19.15
C ASP A 50 12.44 -38.09 -19.72
N ALA A 51 12.38 -39.41 -19.82
CA ALA A 51 11.17 -40.17 -20.09
C ALA A 51 10.44 -40.50 -18.77
N ASN A 52 10.19 -39.52 -17.89
CA ASN A 52 9.21 -39.71 -16.80
C ASN A 52 8.72 -38.44 -16.08
N LYS A 53 8.55 -37.33 -16.81
CA LYS A 53 7.61 -36.28 -16.36
C LYS A 53 6.45 -36.23 -17.33
N LYS A 54 5.40 -36.98 -17.01
CA LYS A 54 4.03 -36.71 -17.48
C LYS A 54 3.83 -35.21 -17.38
N THR A 55 3.74 -34.55 -18.53
CA THR A 55 3.27 -33.17 -18.69
C THR A 55 1.89 -33.15 -18.04
N SER A 56 1.83 -32.69 -16.77
CA SER A 56 0.55 -32.38 -16.17
C SER A 56 -0.11 -31.36 -17.09
N ASN A 57 -1.35 -31.63 -17.47
CA ASN A 57 -2.23 -30.65 -18.13
C ASN A 57 -2.35 -29.45 -17.19
N LYS A 58 -1.40 -28.52 -17.27
CA LYS A 58 -1.43 -27.26 -16.52
C LYS A 58 -2.50 -26.45 -17.21
N GLU A 59 -3.69 -26.43 -16.63
CA GLU A 59 -4.78 -25.56 -17.07
C GLU A 59 -4.23 -24.13 -17.19
N LEU A 60 -4.35 -23.56 -18.39
CA LEU A 60 -3.85 -22.22 -18.69
C LEU A 60 -4.99 -21.22 -18.53
N VAL A 61 -4.69 -20.06 -17.95
CA VAL A 61 -5.63 -18.96 -17.77
C VAL A 61 -5.13 -17.78 -18.59
N ALA A 62 -6.01 -17.23 -19.42
CA ALA A 62 -5.71 -16.02 -20.18
C ALA A 62 -5.70 -14.81 -19.25
N GLY A 63 -4.68 -13.98 -19.37
CA GLY A 63 -4.58 -12.68 -18.69
C GLY A 63 -4.35 -11.55 -19.68
N ARG A 64 -4.76 -10.34 -19.26
CA ARG A 64 -4.59 -9.10 -20.02
C ARG A 64 -4.18 -8.00 -19.05
N TRP A 65 -3.00 -7.43 -19.25
CA TRP A 65 -2.40 -6.49 -18.30
C TRP A 65 -1.91 -5.22 -18.97
N ARG A 66 -2.24 -4.08 -18.39
CA ARG A 66 -1.58 -2.81 -18.68
C ARG A 66 -0.13 -2.89 -18.18
N TYR A 67 0.83 -2.75 -19.10
CA TYR A 67 2.26 -2.86 -18.82
C TYR A 67 2.92 -1.49 -18.61
N MET A 68 3.41 -0.86 -19.67
CA MET A 68 4.14 0.43 -19.62
C MET A 68 3.74 1.35 -20.77
N SER A 69 4.08 2.63 -20.68
CA SER A 69 3.81 3.59 -21.77
C SER A 69 4.97 3.57 -22.77
N ILE A 70 4.65 3.57 -24.07
CA ILE A 70 5.63 3.67 -25.16
C ILE A 70 5.31 4.95 -25.92
N GLY A 71 6.09 6.01 -25.67
CA GLY A 71 5.78 7.35 -26.20
C GLY A 71 4.36 7.80 -25.83
N SER A 72 3.52 8.03 -26.84
CA SER A 72 2.12 8.42 -26.65
C SER A 72 1.13 7.26 -26.53
N TYR A 73 1.58 6.02 -26.41
CA TYR A 73 0.72 4.85 -26.42
C TYR A 73 0.79 4.08 -25.10
N SER A 74 -0.30 3.40 -24.75
CA SER A 74 -0.35 2.43 -23.67
C SER A 74 -0.06 1.03 -24.20
N CYS A 75 0.96 0.35 -23.68
CA CYS A 75 1.19 -1.07 -23.93
C CYS A 75 0.32 -1.96 -23.03
N VAL A 76 -0.39 -2.90 -23.66
CA VAL A 76 -1.21 -3.94 -23.03
C VAL A 76 -0.68 -5.30 -23.47
N VAL A 77 -0.41 -6.17 -22.52
CA VAL A 77 0.13 -7.51 -22.74
C VAL A 77 -0.97 -8.55 -22.51
N LYS A 78 -1.13 -9.47 -23.46
CA LYS A 78 -2.02 -10.62 -23.39
C LYS A 78 -1.18 -11.89 -23.40
N ALA A 79 -1.35 -12.75 -22.40
CA ALA A 79 -0.63 -14.02 -22.35
C ALA A 79 -1.45 -15.09 -21.63
N GLN A 80 -1.10 -16.36 -21.83
CA GLN A 80 -1.66 -17.48 -21.10
C GLN A 80 -0.69 -17.95 -20.03
N VAL A 81 -1.10 -17.91 -18.77
CA VAL A 81 -0.27 -18.32 -17.63
C VAL A 81 -0.84 -19.58 -16.95
N PRO A 82 0.01 -20.44 -16.36
CA PRO A 82 -0.49 -21.60 -15.62
C PRO A 82 -1.43 -21.20 -14.48
N LYS A 83 -2.56 -21.91 -14.30
CA LYS A 83 -3.53 -21.66 -13.23
C LYS A 83 -2.91 -21.72 -11.82
N SER A 84 -1.82 -22.48 -11.65
CA SER A 84 -1.04 -22.51 -10.41
C SER A 84 -0.40 -21.16 -10.05
N ALA A 85 -0.28 -20.23 -11.00
CA ALA A 85 0.16 -18.87 -10.77
C ALA A 85 -0.94 -17.98 -10.18
N VAL A 86 -2.21 -18.38 -10.27
CA VAL A 86 -3.36 -17.66 -9.73
C VAL A 86 -3.51 -18.00 -8.25
N THR A 87 -3.29 -17.02 -7.39
CA THR A 87 -3.39 -17.23 -5.94
C THR A 87 -4.81 -16.92 -5.48
N GLN A 88 -5.55 -17.92 -5.00
CA GLN A 88 -6.92 -17.71 -4.51
C GLN A 88 -6.92 -16.73 -3.33
N GLY A 89 -7.55 -15.57 -3.50
CA GLY A 89 -7.79 -14.58 -2.45
C GLY A 89 -6.71 -13.52 -2.22
N ALA A 90 -5.52 -13.63 -2.86
CA ALA A 90 -4.47 -12.62 -2.75
C ALA A 90 -3.86 -12.30 -4.13
N PHE A 91 -4.21 -11.15 -4.68
CA PHE A 91 -3.69 -10.63 -5.97
C PHE A 91 -2.23 -10.16 -5.91
N LEU A 92 -1.56 -10.46 -4.80
CA LEU A 92 -0.20 -10.08 -4.47
C LEU A 92 0.41 -11.18 -3.59
N SER A 93 1.33 -11.93 -4.18
CA SER A 93 2.06 -13.02 -3.53
C SER A 93 3.51 -13.00 -3.96
N ARG A 94 4.39 -13.63 -3.17
CA ARG A 94 5.82 -13.74 -3.52
C ARG A 94 6.03 -14.43 -4.87
N SER A 95 5.24 -15.45 -5.21
CA SER A 95 5.33 -16.15 -6.49
C SER A 95 4.90 -15.26 -7.67
N LEU A 96 3.86 -14.45 -7.50
CA LEU A 96 3.44 -13.50 -8.53
C LEU A 96 4.47 -12.40 -8.73
N ILE A 97 5.02 -11.85 -7.64
CA ILE A 97 6.07 -10.83 -7.70
C ILE A 97 7.32 -11.39 -8.37
N GLY A 98 7.67 -12.66 -8.15
CA GLY A 98 8.81 -13.32 -8.80
C GLY A 98 8.68 -13.55 -10.30
N GLN A 99 7.50 -13.34 -10.90
CA GLN A 99 7.32 -13.42 -12.34
C GLN A 99 7.90 -12.19 -13.05
N GLN A 100 7.93 -12.26 -14.39
CA GLN A 100 8.36 -11.17 -15.25
C GLN A 100 7.49 -9.91 -15.08
N ALA A 101 8.08 -8.75 -15.33
CA ALA A 101 7.52 -7.42 -15.14
C ALA A 101 6.23 -7.16 -15.92
N PHE A 102 6.13 -7.77 -17.11
CA PHE A 102 5.00 -7.64 -18.03
C PHE A 102 3.81 -8.55 -17.67
N LEU A 103 3.97 -9.50 -16.75
CA LEU A 103 2.91 -10.37 -16.27
C LEU A 103 2.22 -9.77 -15.04
N GLY A 104 1.04 -10.28 -14.71
CA GLY A 104 0.26 -9.90 -13.53
C GLY A 104 -0.71 -11.01 -13.14
N ASP A 105 -1.57 -10.75 -12.15
CA ASP A 105 -2.65 -11.69 -11.81
C ASP A 105 -3.70 -11.68 -12.93
N PRO A 106 -4.14 -12.84 -13.48
CA PRO A 106 -5.11 -12.87 -14.58
C PRO A 106 -6.46 -12.20 -14.29
N LEU A 107 -6.83 -12.03 -13.01
CA LEU A 107 -8.05 -11.36 -12.58
C LEU A 107 -7.88 -9.85 -12.41
N ARG A 108 -6.69 -9.30 -12.71
CA ARG A 108 -6.36 -7.89 -12.57
C ARG A 108 -5.89 -7.28 -13.88
N PRO A 109 -6.25 -6.01 -14.16
CA PRO A 109 -5.93 -5.36 -15.43
C PRO A 109 -4.52 -4.74 -15.47
N TYR A 110 -3.65 -5.00 -14.50
CA TYR A 110 -2.34 -4.35 -14.37
C TYR A 110 -1.20 -5.36 -14.23
N SER A 111 -0.01 -5.02 -14.72
CA SER A 111 1.18 -5.87 -14.60
C SER A 111 1.97 -5.61 -13.32
N ASN A 112 2.94 -6.47 -13.03
CA ASN A 112 3.89 -6.33 -11.93
C ASN A 112 4.69 -5.03 -11.99
N TYR A 113 5.10 -4.59 -13.19
CA TYR A 113 5.75 -3.31 -13.42
C TYR A 113 4.85 -2.15 -13.02
N LEU A 114 3.63 -2.07 -13.57
CA LEU A 114 2.73 -0.96 -13.28
C LEU A 114 2.41 -0.87 -11.79
N ARG A 115 2.16 -2.02 -11.16
CA ARG A 115 1.97 -2.14 -9.72
C ARG A 115 3.17 -1.59 -8.92
N GLN A 116 4.39 -1.95 -9.32
CA GLN A 116 5.62 -1.48 -8.66
C GLN A 116 5.81 0.02 -8.81
N GLN A 117 5.57 0.56 -10.00
CA GLN A 117 5.68 2.00 -10.28
C GLN A 117 4.69 2.82 -9.45
N VAL A 118 3.43 2.38 -9.38
CA VAL A 118 2.40 3.02 -8.53
C VAL A 118 2.77 2.94 -7.05
N ALA A 119 3.19 1.77 -6.57
CA ALA A 119 3.59 1.58 -5.17
C ALA A 119 4.77 2.48 -4.78
N LEU A 120 5.79 2.55 -5.63
CA LEU A 120 6.99 3.36 -5.39
C LEU A 120 6.67 4.85 -5.43
N ALA A 121 5.88 5.30 -6.41
CA ALA A 121 5.49 6.71 -6.52
C ALA A 121 4.65 7.17 -5.33
N GLN A 122 3.77 6.31 -4.81
CA GLN A 122 2.99 6.58 -3.61
C GLN A 122 3.87 6.71 -2.36
N ILE A 123 4.87 5.83 -2.19
CA ILE A 123 5.83 5.91 -1.07
C ILE A 123 6.61 7.22 -1.13
N LYS A 124 7.04 7.61 -2.35
CA LYS A 124 7.69 8.90 -2.62
C LYS A 124 6.79 10.11 -2.36
N GLY A 125 5.48 9.91 -2.17
CA GLY A 125 4.51 10.95 -1.87
C GLY A 125 3.98 11.69 -3.07
N THR A 126 4.06 11.07 -4.26
CA THR A 126 3.49 11.61 -5.49
C THR A 126 1.97 11.60 -5.39
N ASP A 127 1.33 12.66 -5.85
CA ASP A 127 -0.12 12.77 -5.86
C ASP A 127 -0.75 11.69 -6.77
N PRO A 128 -1.87 11.04 -6.36
CA PRO A 128 -2.56 10.04 -7.16
C PRO A 128 -2.92 10.48 -8.59
N GLY A 129 -3.34 11.73 -8.78
CA GLY A 129 -3.66 12.28 -10.10
C GLY A 129 -2.43 12.34 -11.01
N VAL A 130 -1.29 12.77 -10.45
CA VAL A 130 -0.01 12.81 -11.17
C VAL A 130 0.49 11.40 -11.51
N ILE A 131 0.33 10.43 -10.61
CA ILE A 131 0.65 9.02 -10.89
C ILE A 131 -0.22 8.49 -12.04
N ALA A 132 -1.52 8.76 -11.99
CA ALA A 132 -2.47 8.34 -13.01
C ALA A 132 -2.12 8.90 -14.40
N GLU A 133 -1.76 10.19 -14.45
CA GLU A 133 -1.32 10.86 -15.67
C GLU A 133 0.01 10.29 -16.19
N LEU A 134 1.02 10.17 -15.32
CA LEU A 134 2.36 9.71 -15.69
C LEU A 134 2.35 8.30 -16.29
N TYR A 135 1.58 7.39 -15.69
CA TYR A 135 1.46 6.00 -16.16
C TYR A 135 0.29 5.77 -17.11
N ARG A 136 -0.50 6.82 -17.39
CA ARG A 136 -1.70 6.77 -18.25
C ARG A 136 -2.63 5.65 -17.84
N ILE A 137 -2.99 5.64 -16.57
CA ILE A 137 -3.95 4.72 -15.98
C ILE A 137 -5.16 5.51 -15.50
N ASP A 138 -6.32 4.87 -15.56
CA ASP A 138 -7.53 5.46 -15.02
C ASP A 138 -7.55 5.34 -13.47
N GLY A 139 -8.38 6.16 -12.84
CA GLY A 139 -8.52 6.16 -11.38
C GLY A 139 -8.99 4.81 -10.81
N SER A 140 -9.75 4.01 -11.56
CA SER A 140 -10.21 2.71 -11.07
C SER A 140 -9.08 1.68 -11.03
N THR A 141 -8.21 1.64 -12.05
CA THR A 141 -7.01 0.79 -12.05
C THR A 141 -6.08 1.19 -10.91
N MET A 142 -5.88 2.50 -10.70
CA MET A 142 -5.05 2.98 -9.60
C MET A 142 -5.60 2.56 -8.24
N SER A 143 -6.89 2.81 -7.96
CA SER A 143 -7.54 2.39 -6.72
C SER A 143 -7.44 0.88 -6.51
N THR A 144 -7.63 0.09 -7.57
CA THR A 144 -7.51 -1.36 -7.53
C THR A 144 -6.11 -1.80 -7.08
N ILE A 145 -5.06 -1.23 -7.68
CA ILE A 145 -3.66 -1.52 -7.29
C ILE A 145 -3.43 -1.21 -5.81
N LEU A 146 -3.88 -0.04 -5.35
CA LEU A 146 -3.68 0.39 -3.96
C LEU A 146 -4.45 -0.49 -2.97
N GLU A 147 -5.69 -0.86 -3.30
CA GLU A 147 -6.49 -1.77 -2.50
C GLU A 147 -5.85 -3.16 -2.40
N ASP A 148 -5.35 -3.69 -3.51
CA ASP A 148 -4.71 -5.00 -3.53
C ASP A 148 -3.41 -4.99 -2.70
N ILE A 149 -2.62 -3.91 -2.78
CA ILE A 149 -1.45 -3.71 -1.90
C ILE A 149 -1.88 -3.68 -0.44
N GLN A 150 -2.94 -2.96 -0.09
CA GLN A 150 -3.42 -2.89 1.29
C GLN A 150 -3.94 -4.24 1.82
N LYS A 151 -4.62 -5.02 0.98
CA LYS A 151 -5.16 -6.34 1.30
C LYS A 151 -4.06 -7.41 1.38
N ALA A 152 -2.90 -7.18 0.75
CA ALA A 152 -1.80 -8.14 0.73
C ALA A 152 -1.19 -8.42 2.12
N ALA A 153 -0.61 -9.61 2.25
CA ALA A 153 0.16 -9.99 3.43
C ALA A 153 1.38 -9.07 3.61
N ALA A 154 1.82 -8.89 4.86
CA ALA A 154 2.84 -7.88 5.20
C ALA A 154 4.21 -8.15 4.54
N ASP A 155 4.56 -9.43 4.36
CA ASP A 155 5.74 -9.88 3.63
C ASP A 155 5.67 -9.49 2.14
N SER A 156 4.50 -9.64 1.52
CA SER A 156 4.25 -9.31 0.12
C SER A 156 4.12 -7.80 -0.11
N ARG A 157 3.62 -7.05 0.88
CA ARG A 157 3.55 -5.57 0.84
C ARG A 157 4.92 -4.92 0.74
N GLY A 158 5.90 -5.44 1.48
CA GLY A 158 7.28 -4.97 1.40
C GLY A 158 7.93 -5.18 0.04
N LEU A 159 7.50 -6.21 -0.67
CA LEU A 159 7.93 -6.53 -2.02
C LEU A 159 7.15 -5.76 -3.10
N ALA A 160 6.08 -5.06 -2.73
CA ALA A 160 5.25 -4.37 -3.71
C ALA A 160 5.98 -3.19 -4.38
N TYR A 161 7.02 -2.64 -3.80
CA TYR A 161 7.78 -1.55 -4.40
C TYR A 161 9.20 -1.97 -4.80
N LEU A 162 9.54 -3.27 -4.67
CA LEU A 162 10.81 -3.80 -5.15
C LEU A 162 10.89 -3.64 -6.67
N PRO A 163 11.95 -3.02 -7.23
CA PRO A 163 12.07 -2.81 -8.66
C PRO A 163 11.97 -4.10 -9.47
N THR A 164 11.30 -4.00 -10.62
CA THR A 164 11.27 -5.08 -11.61
C THR A 164 12.60 -5.18 -12.34
N GLU A 165 12.86 -6.30 -13.01
CA GLU A 165 14.11 -6.54 -13.75
C GLU A 165 14.40 -5.53 -14.88
N VAL A 166 13.38 -4.82 -15.35
CA VAL A 166 13.49 -3.74 -16.35
C VAL A 166 13.83 -2.37 -15.75
N ASP A 167 13.92 -2.25 -14.43
CA ASP A 167 14.23 -0.99 -13.76
C ASP A 167 15.74 -0.68 -13.82
N ALA A 168 16.07 0.57 -14.15
CA ALA A 168 17.44 1.04 -14.29
C ALA A 168 18.26 0.97 -12.99
N ALA A 169 17.60 0.86 -11.83
CA ALA A 169 18.29 0.67 -10.56
C ALA A 169 19.21 -0.56 -10.58
N TRP A 170 18.84 -1.63 -11.29
CA TRP A 170 19.68 -2.82 -11.42
C TRP A 170 20.90 -2.58 -12.29
N ASP A 171 20.76 -1.82 -13.38
CA ASP A 171 21.89 -1.39 -14.22
C ASP A 171 22.88 -0.59 -13.38
N SER A 172 22.38 0.40 -12.62
CA SER A 172 23.24 1.21 -11.77
C SER A 172 23.97 0.40 -10.71
N ILE A 173 23.38 -0.68 -10.19
CA ILE A 173 24.08 -1.60 -9.26
C ILE A 173 25.17 -2.36 -9.99
N LEU A 174 24.88 -2.94 -11.15
CA LEU A 174 25.82 -3.76 -11.92
C LEU A 174 26.96 -2.92 -12.53
N SER A 175 26.73 -1.63 -12.77
CA SER A 175 27.72 -0.69 -13.31
C SER A 175 28.42 0.16 -12.24
N ASP A 176 28.33 -0.21 -10.95
CA ASP A 176 28.94 0.51 -9.83
C ASP A 176 28.51 2.00 -9.65
N GLN A 177 27.38 2.40 -10.23
CA GLN A 177 26.79 3.74 -10.03
C GLN A 177 25.97 3.82 -8.74
N LEU A 178 25.36 2.71 -8.31
CA LEU A 178 24.58 2.60 -7.08
C LEU A 178 25.22 1.59 -6.13
N PHE A 179 25.74 2.09 -5.01
CA PHE A 179 26.36 1.27 -3.97
C PHE A 179 25.32 0.85 -2.92
N VAL A 180 24.94 -0.43 -2.95
CA VAL A 180 24.08 -1.03 -1.92
C VAL A 180 24.92 -1.37 -0.68
N ARG A 181 24.75 -0.61 0.39
CA ARG A 181 25.37 -0.89 1.69
C ARG A 181 24.63 -2.05 2.33
N THR A 182 25.34 -3.17 2.49
CA THR A 182 24.78 -4.39 3.09
C THR A 182 25.73 -5.01 4.11
N ASN A 183 25.16 -5.64 5.13
CA ASN A 183 25.88 -6.49 6.06
C ASN A 183 25.79 -7.98 5.68
N MET A 184 24.98 -8.32 4.69
CA MET A 184 24.76 -9.69 4.23
C MET A 184 25.89 -10.12 3.30
N LEU A 185 26.76 -11.00 3.80
CA LEU A 185 27.87 -11.55 3.03
C LEU A 185 27.43 -12.25 1.73
N PRO A 186 26.35 -13.07 1.69
CA PRO A 186 25.89 -13.69 0.44
C PRO A 186 25.53 -12.66 -0.64
N LEU A 187 24.92 -11.54 -0.27
CA LEU A 187 24.59 -10.47 -1.21
C LEU A 187 25.86 -9.81 -1.77
N LYS A 188 26.90 -9.59 -0.94
CA LYS A 188 28.18 -9.03 -1.40
C LYS A 188 28.84 -9.93 -2.44
N PHE A 189 28.88 -11.22 -2.19
CA PHE A 189 29.46 -12.19 -3.13
C PHE A 189 28.65 -12.27 -4.42
N LEU A 190 27.32 -12.32 -4.31
CA LEU A 190 26.45 -12.34 -5.49
C LEU A 190 26.65 -11.08 -6.34
N VAL A 191 26.59 -9.89 -5.75
CA VAL A 191 26.79 -8.63 -6.48
C VAL A 191 28.18 -8.58 -7.11
N SER A 192 29.23 -9.01 -6.42
CA SER A 192 30.58 -9.07 -7.00
C SER A 192 30.68 -10.03 -8.19
N LYS A 193 30.10 -11.24 -8.06
CA LYS A 193 30.02 -12.22 -9.16
C LYS A 193 29.25 -11.65 -10.36
N LEU A 194 28.09 -11.04 -10.12
CA LEU A 194 27.24 -10.50 -11.18
C LEU A 194 27.85 -9.28 -11.86
N LYS A 195 28.54 -8.39 -11.13
CA LYS A 195 29.32 -7.28 -11.70
C LYS A 195 30.42 -7.76 -12.64
N LEU A 196 31.14 -8.81 -12.24
CA LEU A 196 32.18 -9.42 -13.08
C LEU A 196 31.60 -10.08 -14.34
N ALA A 197 30.40 -10.65 -14.25
CA ALA A 197 29.70 -11.19 -15.42
C ALA A 197 29.18 -10.07 -16.33
N ALA A 198 28.61 -9.01 -15.74
CA ALA A 198 28.10 -7.84 -16.44
C ALA A 198 29.21 -7.10 -17.22
N SER A 199 30.41 -6.98 -16.64
CA SER A 199 31.55 -6.33 -17.32
C SER A 199 32.12 -7.12 -18.50
N LYS A 200 31.80 -8.41 -18.61
CA LYS A 200 32.25 -9.30 -19.70
C LYS A 200 31.19 -9.46 -20.79
N THR A 201 29.98 -9.00 -20.54
CA THR A 201 28.79 -9.25 -21.35
C THR A 201 28.43 -8.01 -22.15
N ASN A 202 28.29 -8.16 -23.47
CA ASN A 202 27.73 -7.11 -24.35
C ASN A 202 26.30 -7.44 -24.82
N SER A 203 25.77 -8.61 -24.46
CA SER A 203 24.43 -9.06 -24.85
C SER A 203 23.36 -8.50 -23.90
N PRO A 204 22.30 -7.86 -24.41
CA PRO A 204 21.21 -7.35 -23.58
C PRO A 204 20.42 -8.47 -22.88
N ASP A 205 20.30 -9.65 -23.50
CA ASP A 205 19.64 -10.83 -22.92
C ASP A 205 20.38 -11.37 -21.71
N GLU A 206 21.71 -11.49 -21.82
CA GLU A 206 22.57 -11.94 -20.73
C GLU A 206 22.54 -10.93 -19.58
N MET A 207 22.58 -9.63 -19.91
CA MET A 207 22.44 -8.57 -18.90
C MET A 207 21.10 -8.66 -18.16
N LEU A 208 20.00 -8.87 -18.87
CA LEU A 208 18.68 -9.04 -18.26
C LEU A 208 18.63 -10.28 -17.37
N ALA A 209 19.25 -11.40 -17.78
CA ALA A 209 19.33 -12.61 -16.97
C ALA A 209 20.07 -12.37 -15.63
N LEU A 210 21.16 -11.58 -15.65
CA LEU A 210 21.88 -11.18 -14.42
C LEU A 210 20.99 -10.33 -13.49
N LYS A 211 20.19 -9.40 -14.05
CA LYS A 211 19.23 -8.60 -13.27
C LYS A 211 18.16 -9.49 -12.63
N VAL A 212 17.67 -10.50 -13.36
CA VAL A 212 16.68 -11.47 -12.87
C VAL A 212 17.26 -12.31 -11.73
N GLU A 213 18.49 -12.82 -11.86
CA GLU A 213 19.19 -13.55 -10.78
C GLU A 213 19.32 -12.68 -9.52
N LEU A 214 19.76 -11.42 -9.67
CA LEU A 214 19.87 -10.48 -8.56
C LEU A 214 18.52 -10.22 -7.91
N ARG A 215 17.51 -9.90 -8.71
CA ARG A 215 16.15 -9.61 -8.23
C ARG A 215 15.54 -10.80 -7.49
N GLN A 216 15.74 -12.02 -7.99
CA GLN A 216 15.25 -13.24 -7.36
C GLN A 216 15.87 -13.43 -5.97
N PHE A 217 17.16 -13.14 -5.80
CA PHE A 217 17.81 -13.15 -4.51
C PHE A 217 17.16 -12.18 -3.52
N PHE A 218 16.81 -10.96 -3.96
CA PHE A 218 16.09 -9.98 -3.15
C PHE A 218 14.69 -10.45 -2.76
N ILE A 219 13.97 -11.10 -3.68
CA ILE A 219 12.63 -11.65 -3.39
C ILE A 219 12.70 -12.74 -2.33
N GLU A 220 13.66 -13.65 -2.43
CA GLU A 220 13.84 -14.78 -1.51
C GLU A 220 14.22 -14.30 -0.10
N HIS A 221 15.17 -13.36 -0.01
CA HIS A 221 15.72 -12.85 1.24
C HIS A 221 15.08 -11.54 1.71
N ALA A 222 13.91 -11.19 1.18
CA ALA A 222 13.23 -9.92 1.42
C ALA A 222 13.11 -9.51 2.89
N SER A 223 12.86 -10.47 3.79
CA SER A 223 12.72 -10.23 5.23
C SER A 223 14.01 -9.77 5.92
N GLN A 224 15.17 -10.01 5.29
CA GLN A 224 16.49 -9.65 5.81
C GLN A 224 17.09 -8.44 5.09
N LEU A 225 16.50 -8.04 3.95
CA LEU A 225 17.00 -7.01 3.03
C LEU A 225 16.19 -5.72 3.06
N ASP A 226 15.46 -5.43 4.14
CA ASP A 226 14.58 -4.27 4.20
C ASP A 226 15.32 -2.95 3.88
N HIS A 227 16.52 -2.78 4.45
CA HIS A 227 17.35 -1.59 4.27
C HIS A 227 17.97 -1.52 2.87
N GLU A 228 18.36 -2.65 2.30
CA GLU A 228 18.89 -2.76 0.95
C GLU A 228 17.81 -2.48 -0.09
N ILE A 229 16.59 -3.01 0.11
CA ILE A 229 15.44 -2.70 -0.74
C ILE A 229 15.12 -1.20 -0.70
N GLU A 230 15.14 -0.57 0.47
CA GLU A 230 14.95 0.88 0.62
C GLU A 230 16.01 1.68 -0.16
N GLN A 231 17.28 1.27 -0.11
CA GLN A 231 18.37 1.91 -0.87
C GLN A 231 18.16 1.82 -2.39
N ILE A 232 17.83 0.63 -2.90
CA ILE A 232 17.62 0.42 -4.35
C ILE A 232 16.42 1.24 -4.85
N CYS A 233 15.40 1.41 -4.00
CA CYS A 233 14.22 2.21 -4.32
C CYS A 233 14.44 3.73 -4.23
N GLY A 234 15.62 4.19 -3.80
CA GLY A 234 15.90 5.60 -3.53
C GLY A 234 15.11 6.17 -2.35
N ILE A 235 14.72 5.31 -1.40
CA ILE A 235 14.01 5.69 -0.16
C ILE A 235 15.06 6.08 0.89
N THR A 236 15.74 7.21 0.65
CA THR A 236 16.88 7.65 1.45
C THR A 236 16.51 8.57 2.61
N SER A 237 15.42 9.34 2.48
CA SER A 237 14.94 10.24 3.52
C SER A 237 14.22 9.48 4.64
N GLU A 238 14.44 9.87 5.90
CA GLU A 238 13.73 9.32 7.05
C GLU A 238 12.21 9.39 6.90
N ARG A 239 11.68 10.47 6.29
CA ARG A 239 10.25 10.62 6.01
C ARG A 239 9.74 9.55 5.04
N LEU A 240 10.55 9.20 4.04
CA LEU A 240 10.22 8.17 3.06
C LEU A 240 10.35 6.77 3.68
N GLN A 241 11.37 6.54 4.52
CA GLN A 241 11.52 5.30 5.28
C GLN A 241 10.35 5.08 6.23
N GLN A 242 9.87 6.12 6.91
CA GLN A 242 8.67 6.05 7.75
C GLN A 242 7.43 5.67 6.92
N ARG A 243 7.26 6.22 5.71
CA ARG A 243 6.17 5.85 4.80
C ARG A 243 6.28 4.41 4.30
N ALA A 244 7.46 3.97 3.88
CA ALA A 244 7.69 2.59 3.45
C ALA A 244 7.41 1.59 4.58
N ARG A 245 7.85 1.92 5.81
CA ARG A 245 7.54 1.15 7.02
C ARG A 245 6.05 1.19 7.37
N ALA A 246 5.35 2.28 7.13
CA ALA A 246 3.90 2.35 7.34
C ALA A 246 3.15 1.40 6.40
N VAL A 247 3.55 1.31 5.12
CA VAL A 247 3.00 0.36 4.13
C VAL A 247 3.26 -1.09 4.57
N LYS A 248 4.48 -1.40 5.04
CA LYS A 248 4.84 -2.72 5.58
C LYS A 248 4.13 -3.05 6.90
N SER A 249 3.91 -2.05 7.74
CA SER A 249 3.35 -2.27 9.07
C SER A 249 1.94 -2.83 8.95
N LYS A 250 1.72 -4.00 9.57
CA LYS A 250 0.38 -4.29 10.08
C LYS A 250 -0.03 -3.10 10.94
N GLN A 251 -1.33 -2.79 11.01
CA GLN A 251 -1.86 -2.15 12.23
C GLN A 251 -1.16 -2.85 13.39
N ARG A 252 -0.24 -2.15 14.08
CA ARG A 252 0.45 -2.74 15.22
C ARG A 252 -0.68 -3.18 16.12
N LEU A 253 -0.79 -4.48 16.36
CA LEU A 253 -1.82 -5.00 17.25
C LEU A 253 -1.44 -4.53 18.64
N VAL A 254 -1.90 -3.34 18.99
CA VAL A 254 -1.65 -2.75 20.28
C VAL A 254 -2.69 -3.30 21.22
N LEU A 255 -2.24 -3.77 22.37
CA LEU A 255 -3.14 -4.12 23.45
C LEU A 255 -3.73 -2.81 24.00
N PRO A 256 -5.08 -2.64 24.03
CA PRO A 256 -5.67 -1.40 24.51
C PRO A 256 -5.22 -1.06 25.94
N ALA A 257 -4.90 0.21 26.20
CA ALA A 257 -4.56 0.68 27.55
C ALA A 257 -5.74 0.51 28.52
N LEU A 258 -5.50 0.47 29.84
CA LEU A 258 -6.55 0.29 30.86
C LEU A 258 -7.68 1.32 30.76
N LYS A 259 -7.33 2.57 30.41
CA LYS A 259 -8.30 3.67 30.22
C LYS A 259 -8.99 3.65 28.86
N SER A 260 -8.77 2.63 28.03
CA SER A 260 -9.38 2.56 26.71
C SER A 260 -10.89 2.32 26.82
N PRO A 261 -11.73 3.12 26.15
CA PRO A 261 -13.19 2.94 26.19
C PRO A 261 -13.65 1.64 25.52
N VAL A 262 -12.78 0.97 24.74
CA VAL A 262 -13.08 -0.32 24.12
C VAL A 262 -13.26 -1.43 25.17
N TRP A 263 -12.56 -1.36 26.30
CA TRP A 263 -12.79 -2.28 27.42
C TRP A 263 -14.17 -2.08 28.04
N LEU A 264 -14.62 -0.83 28.16
CA LEU A 264 -15.95 -0.51 28.66
C LEU A 264 -17.04 -1.04 27.74
N ASP A 265 -16.87 -0.93 26.42
CA ASP A 265 -17.85 -1.48 25.46
C ASP A 265 -17.89 -3.01 25.47
N LEU A 266 -16.73 -3.65 25.61
CA LEU A 266 -16.62 -5.09 25.69
C LEU A 266 -17.31 -5.63 26.95
N LEU A 267 -17.08 -4.98 28.09
CA LEU A 267 -17.64 -5.37 29.40
C LEU A 267 -19.09 -4.87 29.63
N SER A 268 -19.55 -3.86 28.89
CA SER A 268 -20.96 -3.43 28.90
C SER A 268 -21.84 -4.17 27.88
N GLY A 269 -21.26 -5.06 27.08
CA GLY A 269 -21.99 -5.83 26.07
C GLY A 269 -22.22 -5.13 24.74
N ARG A 270 -21.79 -3.86 24.60
CA ARG A 270 -21.90 -3.09 23.34
C ARG A 270 -20.97 -3.59 22.24
N LEU A 271 -19.88 -4.23 22.62
CA LEU A 271 -18.93 -4.89 21.71
C LEU A 271 -18.92 -6.39 21.99
N SER A 272 -19.17 -7.20 20.96
CA SER A 272 -18.95 -8.64 20.99
C SER A 272 -17.73 -9.00 20.13
N LEU A 273 -16.86 -9.85 20.66
CA LEU A 273 -15.68 -10.33 19.94
C LEU A 273 -15.95 -11.61 19.13
N ASN A 274 -17.11 -12.25 19.31
CA ASN A 274 -17.50 -13.52 18.66
C ASN A 274 -16.32 -14.49 18.54
N SER A 275 -15.59 -14.65 19.65
CA SER A 275 -14.34 -15.41 19.70
C SER A 275 -14.63 -16.90 19.55
N GLN A 276 -13.76 -17.62 18.83
CA GLN A 276 -13.79 -19.08 18.77
C GLN A 276 -13.19 -19.72 20.03
N SER A 277 -12.43 -18.95 20.82
CA SER A 277 -11.89 -19.39 22.11
C SER A 277 -12.99 -19.41 23.17
N ILE A 278 -13.42 -20.62 23.56
CA ILE A 278 -14.36 -20.87 24.66
C ILE A 278 -13.83 -20.28 25.99
N PRO A 279 -12.55 -20.46 26.37
CA PRO A 279 -12.00 -19.86 27.59
C PRO A 279 -12.11 -18.33 27.63
N LEU A 280 -11.88 -17.66 26.50
CA LEU A 280 -12.02 -16.20 26.41
C LEU A 280 -13.49 -15.77 26.58
N ASN A 281 -14.43 -16.48 25.96
CA ASN A 281 -15.86 -16.15 26.09
C ASN A 281 -16.37 -16.30 27.52
N LEU A 282 -15.93 -17.36 28.22
CA LEU A 282 -16.23 -17.56 29.64
C LEU A 282 -15.62 -16.46 30.51
N LEU A 283 -14.37 -16.08 30.24
CA LEU A 283 -13.71 -15.00 30.96
C LEU A 283 -14.42 -13.66 30.73
N ILE A 284 -14.77 -13.32 29.48
CA ILE A 284 -15.54 -12.11 29.16
C ILE A 284 -16.88 -12.12 29.89
N SER A 285 -17.60 -13.25 29.88
CA SER A 285 -18.89 -13.37 30.58
C SER A 285 -18.75 -13.13 32.08
N ARG A 286 -17.78 -13.77 32.74
CA ARG A 286 -17.50 -13.58 34.16
C ARG A 286 -17.12 -12.12 34.49
N GLN A 287 -16.26 -11.52 33.68
CA GLN A 287 -15.80 -10.14 33.90
C GLN A 287 -16.89 -9.11 33.56
N ARG A 288 -17.82 -9.41 32.65
CA ARG A 288 -19.03 -8.59 32.43
C ARG A 288 -19.88 -8.53 33.69
N THR A 289 -20.14 -9.68 34.30
CA THR A 289 -20.92 -9.76 35.54
C THR A 289 -20.22 -8.99 36.67
N ALA A 290 -18.91 -9.19 36.84
CA ALA A 290 -18.11 -8.45 37.82
C ALA A 290 -18.11 -6.93 37.57
N PHE A 291 -18.02 -6.50 36.30
CA PHE A 291 -18.03 -5.09 35.92
C PHE A 291 -19.39 -4.41 36.13
N VAL A 292 -20.51 -5.14 35.91
CA VAL A 292 -21.87 -4.64 36.12
C VAL A 292 -22.23 -4.60 37.62
N GLN A 293 -21.80 -5.61 38.38
CA GLN A 293 -22.04 -5.70 39.83
C GLN A 293 -21.09 -4.81 40.65
N GLY A 294 -19.92 -4.47 40.13
CA GLY A 294 -18.97 -3.60 40.81
C GLY A 294 -19.53 -2.20 41.05
N HIS A 295 -19.62 -1.80 42.31
CA HIS A 295 -20.11 -0.48 42.70
C HIS A 295 -18.98 0.56 42.66
N ASN A 296 -17.73 0.11 42.87
CA ASN A 296 -16.56 0.97 42.97
C ASN A 296 -15.78 1.05 41.65
N LYS A 297 -15.08 2.18 41.43
CA LYS A 297 -14.23 2.37 40.25
C LYS A 297 -13.05 1.39 40.22
N GLU A 298 -12.57 0.95 41.38
CA GLU A 298 -11.44 0.02 41.52
C GLU A 298 -11.80 -1.39 41.05
N GLU A 299 -12.95 -1.93 41.48
CA GLU A 299 -13.47 -3.23 41.04
C GLU A 299 -13.68 -3.29 39.51
N LYS A 300 -14.12 -2.17 38.92
CA LYS A 300 -14.25 -2.03 37.47
C LYS A 300 -12.91 -2.03 36.74
N ILE A 301 -11.87 -1.48 37.35
CA ILE A 301 -10.51 -1.48 36.79
C ILE A 301 -9.89 -2.88 36.91
N GLU A 302 -10.10 -3.57 38.02
CA GLU A 302 -9.61 -4.94 38.24
C GLU A 302 -10.19 -5.94 37.22
N ALA A 303 -11.47 -5.80 36.88
CA ALA A 303 -12.10 -6.59 35.83
C ALA A 303 -11.44 -6.37 34.45
N ILE A 304 -11.05 -5.12 34.16
CA ILE A 304 -10.33 -4.75 32.93
C ILE A 304 -8.89 -5.29 32.95
N GLU A 305 -8.20 -5.21 34.10
CA GLU A 305 -6.84 -5.72 34.28
C GLU A 305 -6.77 -7.23 34.09
N THR A 306 -7.67 -7.98 34.71
CA THR A 306 -7.75 -9.45 34.59
C THR A 306 -7.93 -9.88 33.14
N LEU A 307 -8.81 -9.17 32.41
CA LEU A 307 -9.05 -9.44 31.00
C LEU A 307 -7.83 -9.06 30.14
N ARG A 308 -7.21 -7.91 30.40
CA ARG A 308 -6.01 -7.44 29.69
C ARG A 308 -4.82 -8.39 29.88
N ASP A 309 -4.61 -8.88 31.09
CA ASP A 309 -3.55 -9.84 31.40
C ASP A 309 -3.77 -11.19 30.73
N TYR A 310 -5.03 -11.61 30.58
CA TYR A 310 -5.35 -12.79 29.80
C TYR A 310 -4.96 -12.63 28.32
N PHE A 311 -5.25 -11.48 27.71
CA PHE A 311 -4.79 -11.17 26.35
C PHE A 311 -3.26 -11.08 26.24
N ARG A 312 -2.58 -10.57 27.27
CA ARG A 312 -1.12 -10.51 27.32
C ARG A 312 -0.49 -11.90 27.37
N LYS A 313 -1.04 -12.81 28.19
CA LYS A 313 -0.55 -14.20 28.33
C LYS A 313 -0.85 -15.05 27.09
N ASN A 314 -1.98 -14.82 26.43
CA ASN A 314 -2.46 -15.67 25.31
C ASN A 314 -2.39 -15.00 23.94
N TYR A 315 -1.51 -14.00 23.75
CA TYR A 315 -1.48 -13.14 22.55
C TYR A 315 -1.33 -13.91 21.22
N ARG A 316 -0.65 -15.07 21.22
CA ARG A 316 -0.43 -15.88 20.01
C ARG A 316 -1.72 -16.50 19.49
N GLN A 317 -2.56 -16.96 20.41
CA GLN A 317 -3.83 -17.61 20.11
C GLN A 317 -4.94 -16.57 19.86
N LEU A 318 -4.90 -15.45 20.58
CA LEU A 318 -5.93 -14.41 20.54
C LEU A 318 -5.68 -13.30 19.50
N LYS A 319 -4.88 -13.60 18.47
CA LYS A 319 -4.55 -12.68 17.39
C LYS A 319 -5.77 -12.18 16.60
N PRO A 320 -6.76 -13.03 16.22
CA PRO A 320 -7.96 -12.55 15.52
C PRO A 320 -8.82 -11.63 16.40
N GLU A 321 -8.89 -11.89 17.70
CA GLU A 321 -9.64 -11.08 18.66
C GLU A 321 -8.95 -9.74 18.94
N LEU A 322 -7.60 -9.73 18.99
CA LEU A 322 -6.81 -8.50 19.05
C LEU A 322 -7.00 -7.63 17.80
N LEU A 323 -7.19 -8.23 16.62
CA LEU A 323 -7.54 -7.49 15.41
C LEU A 323 -8.91 -6.80 15.54
N LEU A 324 -9.90 -7.50 16.10
CA LEU A 324 -11.24 -6.93 16.32
C LEU A 324 -11.20 -5.79 17.35
N LEU A 325 -10.44 -5.95 18.44
CA LEU A 325 -10.23 -4.89 19.43
C LEU A 325 -9.54 -3.66 18.83
N ASN A 326 -8.50 -3.86 18.02
CA ASN A 326 -7.81 -2.75 17.34
C ASN A 326 -8.72 -2.06 16.31
N ARG A 327 -9.53 -2.82 15.57
CA ARG A 327 -10.54 -2.25 14.67
C ARG A 327 -11.56 -1.40 15.43
N ALA A 328 -12.02 -1.85 16.59
CA ALA A 328 -12.92 -1.08 17.45
C ALA A 328 -12.25 0.19 18.01
N MET A 329 -10.96 0.12 18.34
CA MET A 329 -10.16 1.30 18.71
C MET A 329 -10.06 2.29 17.54
N ASP A 330 -9.76 1.82 16.33
CA ASP A 330 -9.62 2.67 15.14
C ASP A 330 -10.93 3.32 14.74
N ILE A 331 -12.07 2.61 14.82
CA ILE A 331 -13.39 3.20 14.57
C ILE A 331 -13.65 4.33 15.59
N ARG A 332 -13.29 4.14 16.86
CA ARG A 332 -13.43 5.19 17.88
C ARG A 332 -12.41 6.33 17.73
N GLN A 333 -11.19 6.05 17.25
CA GLN A 333 -10.21 7.10 16.93
C GLN A 333 -10.63 7.90 15.70
N LYS A 334 -11.20 7.27 14.66
CA LYS A 334 -11.80 7.98 13.53
C LYS A 334 -13.00 8.83 13.95
N ASN A 335 -13.77 8.36 14.95
CA ASN A 335 -14.81 9.16 15.60
C ASN A 335 -14.27 10.24 16.56
N LYS A 336 -12.96 10.27 16.86
CA LYS A 336 -12.31 11.47 17.42
C LYS A 336 -12.02 12.41 16.25
N LEU A 337 -13.08 13.07 15.80
CA LEU A 337 -13.12 14.18 14.84
C LEU A 337 -11.82 15.01 14.87
N SER A 338 -10.92 14.79 13.90
CA SER A 338 -9.74 15.61 13.71
C SER A 338 -10.15 16.88 12.99
N LEU A 339 -9.99 18.03 13.66
CA LEU A 339 -10.19 19.33 13.03
C LEU A 339 -9.18 19.51 11.88
N PRO A 340 -9.58 20.12 10.74
CA PRO A 340 -8.68 20.41 9.64
C PRO A 340 -7.43 21.20 10.06
N ASP A 341 -6.41 21.09 9.23
CA ASP A 341 -5.22 21.93 9.28
C ASP A 341 -5.61 23.42 9.20
N PRO A 342 -4.97 24.34 9.95
CA PRO A 342 -5.22 25.78 9.87
C PRO A 342 -5.17 26.37 8.46
N GLU A 343 -4.40 25.76 7.55
CA GLU A 343 -4.28 26.19 6.16
C GLU A 343 -5.43 25.68 5.27
N HIS A 344 -6.32 24.86 5.80
CA HIS A 344 -7.44 24.29 5.03
C HIS A 344 -8.42 25.39 4.60
N LYS A 345 -8.77 25.41 3.30
CA LYS A 345 -9.67 26.41 2.68
C LYS A 345 -11.04 26.55 3.35
N VAL A 346 -11.47 25.53 4.10
CA VAL A 346 -12.71 25.56 4.90
C VAL A 346 -12.68 26.67 5.94
N TRP A 347 -11.54 26.96 6.56
CA TRP A 347 -11.43 28.07 7.51
C TRP A 347 -11.59 29.44 6.86
N GLN A 348 -11.11 29.57 5.62
CA GLN A 348 -11.28 30.78 4.83
C GLN A 348 -12.75 30.97 4.42
N ARG A 349 -13.43 29.89 4.02
CA ARG A 349 -14.87 29.93 3.71
C ARG A 349 -15.73 30.29 4.91
N ILE A 350 -15.37 29.82 6.10
CA ILE A 350 -16.02 30.25 7.36
C ILE A 350 -15.83 31.75 7.59
N LEU A 351 -14.67 32.32 7.25
CA LEU A 351 -14.44 33.75 7.39
C LEU A 351 -15.20 34.57 6.33
N GLU A 352 -15.46 34.01 5.15
CA GLU A 352 -16.11 34.71 4.03
C GLU A 352 -17.64 34.66 4.06
N ASP A 353 -18.24 33.57 4.58
CA ASP A 353 -19.69 33.37 4.56
C ASP A 353 -20.28 33.26 5.98
N ASP A 354 -21.21 34.17 6.29
CA ASP A 354 -21.95 34.26 7.57
C ASP A 354 -22.82 33.02 7.85
N THR A 355 -23.23 32.28 6.83
CA THR A 355 -24.14 31.14 6.92
C THR A 355 -23.48 29.78 6.77
N PHE A 356 -22.17 29.75 6.50
CA PHE A 356 -21.44 28.52 6.18
C PHE A 356 -21.49 27.48 7.32
N VAL A 357 -21.42 27.93 8.58
CA VAL A 357 -21.64 27.09 9.77
C VAL A 357 -22.68 27.75 10.66
N PRO A 358 -23.97 27.39 10.55
CA PRO A 358 -24.98 27.90 11.45
C PRO A 358 -24.69 27.35 12.85
N SER A 359 -24.48 28.26 13.80
CA SER A 359 -24.26 27.92 15.21
C SER A 359 -25.30 28.62 16.06
N ASN A 360 -25.71 27.99 17.16
CA ASN A 360 -26.50 28.64 18.21
C ASN A 360 -25.61 29.19 19.35
N HIS A 361 -24.29 28.99 19.24
CA HIS A 361 -23.32 29.37 20.26
C HIS A 361 -22.92 30.86 20.12
N ILE A 362 -23.44 31.70 21.02
CA ILE A 362 -23.24 33.17 20.99
C ILE A 362 -21.76 33.55 20.99
N ALA A 363 -20.94 32.91 21.81
CA ALA A 363 -19.50 33.21 21.87
C ALA A 363 -18.75 32.88 20.56
N TYR A 364 -19.24 31.89 19.80
CA TYR A 364 -18.68 31.55 18.49
C TYR A 364 -19.04 32.63 17.46
N LYS A 365 -20.30 33.09 17.44
CA LYS A 365 -20.74 34.20 16.58
C LYS A 365 -19.98 35.49 16.85
N LEU A 366 -19.76 35.84 18.12
CA LEU A 366 -19.00 37.03 18.50
C LEU A 366 -17.52 36.93 18.08
N LEU A 367 -16.92 35.74 18.22
CA LEU A 367 -15.57 35.48 17.77
C LEU A 367 -15.45 35.59 16.24
N LEU A 368 -16.38 35.00 15.49
CA LEU A 368 -16.42 35.13 14.03
C LEU A 368 -16.61 36.59 13.59
N ALA A 369 -17.56 37.32 14.18
CA ALA A 369 -17.77 38.74 13.87
C ALA A 369 -16.52 39.59 14.12
N LYS A 370 -15.81 39.35 15.23
CA LYS A 370 -14.56 40.04 15.56
C LYS A 370 -13.44 39.71 14.57
N LEU A 371 -13.27 38.43 14.22
CA LEU A 371 -12.22 37.98 13.31
C LEU A 371 -12.49 38.42 11.86
N ARG A 372 -13.76 38.40 11.41
CA ARG A 372 -14.17 38.95 10.11
C ARG A 372 -13.91 40.45 10.03
N ALA A 373 -14.26 41.21 11.07
CA ALA A 373 -13.97 42.64 11.12
C ALA A 373 -12.45 42.94 11.09
N GLN A 374 -11.62 42.08 11.68
CA GLN A 374 -10.15 42.19 11.60
C GLN A 374 -9.62 41.91 10.19
N VAL A 375 -10.13 40.85 9.55
CA VAL A 375 -9.75 40.47 8.17
C VAL A 375 -10.22 41.50 7.14
N MET A 376 -11.38 42.13 7.35
CA MET A 376 -11.91 43.20 6.48
C MET A 376 -11.11 44.51 6.61
N LYS A 377 -10.59 44.83 7.81
CA LYS A 377 -9.80 46.06 8.03
C LYS A 377 -8.38 45.98 7.49
N LYS A 378 -7.79 44.79 7.43
CA LYS A 378 -6.45 44.54 6.87
C LYS A 378 -6.43 43.20 6.14
N PRO A 379 -6.55 43.17 4.81
CA PRO A 379 -6.60 41.95 4.02
C PRO A 379 -5.20 41.35 3.79
N ASP A 380 -4.41 41.18 4.87
CA ASP A 380 -3.12 40.51 4.80
C ASP A 380 -3.29 38.98 4.89
N PRO A 381 -2.54 38.19 4.10
CA PRO A 381 -2.63 36.72 4.11
C PRO A 381 -2.26 36.12 5.47
N VAL A 382 -1.38 36.76 6.23
CA VAL A 382 -0.96 36.33 7.57
C VAL A 382 -2.10 36.48 8.59
N ILE A 383 -2.87 37.56 8.51
CA ILE A 383 -3.99 37.82 9.43
C ILE A 383 -5.14 36.83 9.18
N LYS A 384 -5.34 36.41 7.93
CA LYS A 384 -6.31 35.34 7.58
C LYS A 384 -5.92 33.99 8.19
N LEU A 385 -4.63 33.67 8.20
CA LEU A 385 -4.12 32.43 8.82
C LEU A 385 -4.24 32.47 10.34
N GLU A 386 -3.93 33.59 10.98
CA GLU A 386 -4.12 33.76 12.43
C GLU A 386 -5.60 33.68 12.83
N ALA A 387 -6.50 34.24 12.01
CA ALA A 387 -7.94 34.13 12.23
C ALA A 387 -8.42 32.67 12.10
N ALA A 388 -7.94 31.92 11.11
CA ALA A 388 -8.21 30.50 10.95
C ALA A 388 -7.71 29.67 12.14
N GLN A 389 -6.50 29.96 12.64
CA GLN A 389 -5.94 29.32 13.83
C GLN A 389 -6.79 29.59 15.07
N ARG A 390 -7.22 30.84 15.30
CA ARG A 390 -8.08 31.20 16.44
C ARG A 390 -9.45 30.52 16.40
N ILE A 391 -10.04 30.34 15.22
CA ILE A 391 -11.29 29.58 15.04
C ILE A 391 -11.06 28.11 15.41
N ARG A 392 -9.98 27.51 14.91
CA ARG A 392 -9.61 26.13 15.22
C ARG A 392 -9.37 25.92 16.71
N ASP A 393 -8.65 26.84 17.35
CA ASP A 393 -8.33 26.75 18.77
C ASP A 393 -9.61 26.86 19.62
N PHE A 394 -10.50 27.78 19.26
CA PHE A 394 -11.80 27.93 19.93
C PHE A 394 -12.68 26.68 19.79
N LEU A 395 -12.76 26.09 18.58
CA LEU A 395 -13.46 24.81 18.35
C LEU A 395 -12.77 23.65 19.09
N SER A 396 -11.44 23.70 19.22
CA SER A 396 -10.67 22.66 19.90
C SER A 396 -10.87 22.66 21.42
N GLN A 397 -11.06 23.83 22.02
CA GLN A 397 -11.31 24.01 23.45
C GLN A 397 -12.78 23.70 23.79
N ASN A 398 -13.70 24.02 22.89
CA ASN A 398 -15.15 23.90 23.12
C ASN A 398 -15.79 22.71 22.38
N ARG A 399 -15.03 21.63 22.16
CA ARG A 399 -15.50 20.43 21.42
C ARG A 399 -16.74 19.75 22.02
N ARG A 400 -16.98 19.92 23.32
CA ARG A 400 -18.12 19.29 24.00
C ARG A 400 -19.42 20.04 23.76
N SER A 401 -19.36 21.37 23.65
CA SER A 401 -20.53 22.22 23.42
C SER A 401 -20.85 22.41 21.93
N MET A 402 -19.85 22.35 21.05
CA MET A 402 -20.01 22.58 19.60
C MET A 402 -19.98 21.30 18.75
N ARG A 403 -20.71 20.25 19.16
CA ARG A 403 -20.72 18.97 18.42
C ARG A 403 -21.48 19.05 17.10
N GLU A 404 -22.55 19.82 17.05
CA GLU A 404 -23.40 19.95 15.86
C GLU A 404 -22.68 20.74 14.77
N GLU A 405 -22.02 21.83 15.15
CA GLU A 405 -21.19 22.66 14.27
C GLU A 405 -19.97 21.88 13.73
N MET A 406 -19.31 21.08 14.58
CA MET A 406 -18.24 20.20 14.13
C MET A 406 -18.73 19.14 13.13
N GLY A 407 -19.96 18.64 13.32
CA GLY A 407 -20.59 17.70 12.39
C GLY A 407 -20.88 18.33 11.02
N VAL A 408 -21.38 19.57 11.00
CA VAL A 408 -21.63 20.33 9.76
C VAL A 408 -20.32 20.64 9.04
N LEU A 409 -19.31 21.11 9.78
CA LEU A 409 -17.97 21.37 9.25
C LEU A 409 -17.39 20.16 8.53
N LEU A 410 -17.49 18.97 9.14
CA LEU A 410 -16.94 17.73 8.56
C LEU A 410 -17.73 17.22 7.35
N LYS A 411 -19.05 17.39 7.33
CA LYS A 411 -19.85 17.11 6.13
C LYS A 411 -19.47 18.02 4.97
N GLN A 412 -19.17 19.30 5.26
CA GLN A 412 -18.74 20.26 4.26
C GLN A 412 -17.30 20.00 3.80
N ILE A 413 -16.40 19.55 4.69
CA ILE A 413 -15.05 19.11 4.31
C ILE A 413 -15.08 17.92 3.35
N ALA A 414 -16.05 17.00 3.50
CA ALA A 414 -16.20 15.86 2.60
C ALA A 414 -16.84 16.22 1.24
N ALA A 415 -17.42 17.43 1.12
CA ALA A 415 -18.06 17.93 -0.10
C ALA A 415 -17.16 18.90 -0.90
N VAL A 416 -15.96 19.20 -0.39
CA VAL A 416 -14.90 20.00 -1.04
C VAL A 416 -13.76 19.09 -1.39
#